data_AF-H9G8D3-F1
#
_entry.id   AF-H9G8D3-F1
#
_cell.length_a   1.000
_cell.length_b   1.000
_cell.length_c   1.000
_cell.angle_alpha   90.00
_cell.angle_beta   90.00
_cell.angle_gamma   90.00
#
_symmetry.space_group_name_H-M   'P 1'
#
loop_
_entity.id
_entity.type
_entity.pdbx_description
1 polymer ?
#
loop_
_entity_poly.entity_id
_entity_poly.type
_entity_poly.pdbx_seq_one_letter_code
_entity_poly.pdbx_strand_id
1 'polypeptide(L)'
;IYHFFSLQGVSLAAAKEKGQLVFLEGLKASKSILFSEGQQSDEANPFQFISGDGSSLRALHDCVRAALIPGAGDSRGPPVLMVDDLGVLLSLDVRLTHILDFIHYCRVTVNTQLKGNVVVMVHSSEDSEDEENERLAKSLRHQSHRILWAQGLATGFCKEVHGELTVIQRGSWETGAESDLLRVYQYKIQDKNVSFFARGMSAAVL
;
A
#
# COMPACT_ATOMS: atom_id res chain seq x y z
N ILE A 1 5.48 8.37 6.43
CA ILE A 1 5.97 8.07 7.81
C ILE A 1 7.25 7.25 7.66
N TYR A 2 8.27 7.46 8.49
CA TYR A 2 9.52 6.69 8.43
C TYR A 2 9.28 5.28 8.97
N HIS A 3 9.03 4.30 8.11
CA HIS A 3 9.17 2.89 8.47
C HIS A 3 10.44 2.33 7.83
N PHE A 4 11.41 2.08 8.69
CA PHE A 4 12.72 1.52 8.39
C PHE A 4 12.56 0.05 7.96
N PHE A 5 12.32 -0.23 6.68
CA PHE A 5 12.34 -1.59 6.12
C PHE A 5 13.78 -2.09 5.92
N SER A 6 14.53 -2.34 7.01
CA SER A 6 15.84 -3.02 6.97
C SER A 6 15.74 -4.45 7.50
N LEU A 7 14.71 -5.21 7.08
CA LEU A 7 14.38 -6.49 7.73
C LEU A 7 14.61 -7.73 6.85
N GLN A 8 15.19 -7.57 5.66
CA GLN A 8 15.56 -8.71 4.81
C GLN A 8 16.88 -8.47 4.05
N GLY A 9 17.97 -8.13 4.74
CA GLY A 9 19.33 -8.07 4.16
C GLY A 9 19.57 -7.08 3.01
N VAL A 10 18.51 -6.40 2.52
CA VAL A 10 18.57 -5.37 1.51
C VAL A 10 18.55 -4.02 2.21
N SER A 11 19.65 -3.29 2.12
CA SER A 11 19.69 -1.89 2.55
C SER A 11 18.85 -1.06 1.57
N LEU A 12 17.76 -0.45 2.05
CA LEU A 12 16.94 0.47 1.25
C LEU A 12 17.76 1.64 0.73
N ALA A 13 18.73 2.11 1.52
CA ALA A 13 19.65 3.15 1.10
C ALA A 13 20.46 2.69 -0.11
N ALA A 14 21.02 1.47 -0.06
CA ALA A 14 21.75 0.90 -1.19
C ALA A 14 20.83 0.63 -2.40
N ALA A 15 19.59 0.19 -2.18
CA ALA A 15 18.61 -0.01 -3.25
C ALA A 15 18.22 1.32 -3.91
N LYS A 16 18.09 2.40 -3.11
CA LYS A 16 17.86 3.76 -3.58
C LYS A 16 19.04 4.30 -4.37
N GLU A 17 20.27 4.12 -3.88
CA GLU A 17 21.52 4.51 -4.57
C GLU A 17 21.70 3.75 -5.90
N LYS A 18 21.32 2.48 -5.95
CA LYS A 18 21.30 1.68 -7.19
C LYS A 18 20.09 1.98 -8.09
N GLY A 19 19.24 2.92 -7.69
CA GLY A 19 18.00 3.30 -8.37
C GLY A 19 16.90 2.23 -8.36
N GLN A 20 17.11 1.08 -7.73
CA GLN A 20 16.15 -0.02 -7.65
C GLN A 20 14.92 0.31 -6.78
N LEU A 21 15.02 1.37 -5.97
CA LEU A 21 13.94 1.90 -5.14
C LEU A 21 13.76 3.39 -5.41
N VAL A 22 12.55 3.79 -5.78
CA VAL A 22 12.12 5.19 -5.81
C VAL A 22 11.14 5.40 -4.66
N PHE A 23 11.36 6.44 -3.86
CA PHE A 23 10.52 6.76 -2.72
C PHE A 23 9.89 8.14 -2.90
N LEU A 24 8.55 8.18 -2.99
CA LEU A 24 7.77 9.41 -2.98
C LEU A 24 7.38 9.75 -1.54
N GLU A 25 8.05 10.72 -0.95
CA GLU A 25 7.79 11.17 0.42
C GLU A 25 6.54 12.06 0.46
N GLY A 26 5.33 11.45 0.40
CA GLY A 26 4.07 12.20 0.28
C GLY A 26 3.87 13.28 1.34
N LEU A 27 4.12 12.96 2.61
CA LEU A 27 4.06 13.93 3.71
C LEU A 27 5.08 15.07 3.61
N LYS A 28 6.22 14.86 2.96
CA LYS A 28 7.22 15.91 2.75
C LYS A 28 6.87 16.75 1.53
N ALA A 29 6.41 16.11 0.46
CA ALA A 29 5.96 16.76 -0.77
C ALA A 29 4.70 17.61 -0.55
N SER A 30 3.83 17.22 0.40
CA SER A 30 2.63 18.00 0.77
C SER A 30 2.92 19.19 1.68
N LYS A 31 4.04 19.21 2.43
CA LYS A 31 4.36 20.30 3.38
C LYS A 31 4.41 21.67 2.70
N SER A 32 5.04 21.75 1.54
CA SER A 32 5.15 23.02 0.81
C SER A 32 3.79 23.51 0.32
N ILE A 33 2.79 22.64 0.16
CA ILE A 33 1.44 23.04 -0.24
C ILE A 33 0.60 23.40 0.99
N LEU A 34 0.64 22.56 2.03
CA LEU A 34 -0.14 22.72 3.25
C LEU A 34 0.29 23.94 4.08
N PHE A 35 1.56 24.33 4.00
CA PHE A 35 2.14 25.36 4.85
C PHE A 35 2.82 26.50 4.06
N SER A 36 2.66 26.60 2.74
CA SER A 36 3.18 27.78 2.01
C SER A 36 2.27 28.99 2.16
N GLU A 37 2.81 30.05 2.73
CA GLU A 37 2.29 31.42 2.66
C GLU A 37 2.67 32.08 1.31
N GLY A 38 2.29 31.48 0.18
CA GLY A 38 2.24 32.19 -1.11
C GLY A 38 3.45 32.11 -2.06
N GLN A 39 4.28 31.06 -2.02
CA GLN A 39 5.26 30.82 -3.09
C GLN A 39 4.75 29.78 -4.09
N GLN A 40 4.42 30.24 -5.31
CA GLN A 40 4.14 29.37 -6.45
C GLN A 40 5.44 28.65 -6.85
N SER A 41 5.49 27.34 -6.61
CA SER A 41 6.52 26.46 -7.16
C SER A 41 6.22 26.22 -8.65
N ASP A 42 7.21 26.48 -9.51
CA ASP A 42 7.16 26.31 -10.98
C ASP A 42 7.19 24.83 -11.41
N GLU A 43 7.54 23.91 -10.50
CA GLU A 43 7.40 22.47 -10.71
C GLU A 43 6.00 21.98 -10.30
N ALA A 44 5.35 21.23 -11.19
CA ALA A 44 4.05 20.62 -10.97
C ALA A 44 4.14 19.57 -9.83
N ASN A 45 3.89 20.02 -8.60
CA ASN A 45 3.92 19.15 -7.42
C ASN A 45 2.84 18.06 -7.56
N PRO A 46 3.17 16.76 -7.36
CA PRO A 46 2.21 15.67 -7.47
C PRO A 46 1.01 15.78 -6.52
N PHE A 47 1.14 16.57 -5.45
CA PHE A 47 0.11 16.81 -4.44
C PHE A 47 -0.66 18.13 -4.64
N GLN A 48 -0.57 18.76 -5.82
CA GLN A 48 -1.31 19.99 -6.15
C GLN A 48 -2.83 19.92 -5.90
N PHE A 49 -3.39 18.70 -5.87
CA PHE A 49 -4.80 18.48 -5.56
C PHE A 49 -5.20 18.95 -4.16
N ILE A 50 -4.25 19.04 -3.22
CA ILE A 50 -4.49 19.50 -1.84
C ILE A 50 -4.87 20.98 -1.79
N SER A 51 -4.25 21.81 -2.64
CA SER A 51 -4.58 23.25 -2.76
C SER A 51 -5.74 23.54 -3.72
N GLY A 52 -6.17 22.53 -4.49
CA GLY A 52 -7.27 22.64 -5.44
C GLY A 52 -8.60 22.18 -4.85
N ASP A 53 -9.54 21.84 -5.71
CA ASP A 53 -10.85 21.27 -5.36
C ASP A 53 -10.80 19.74 -5.14
N GLY A 54 -9.61 19.15 -4.96
CA GLY A 54 -9.43 17.70 -4.85
C GLY A 54 -9.92 16.90 -6.08
N SER A 55 -10.14 17.57 -7.23
CA SER A 55 -10.88 16.96 -8.34
C SER A 55 -10.11 15.93 -9.14
N SER A 56 -8.78 15.86 -9.00
CA SER A 56 -8.00 14.91 -9.77
C SER A 56 -6.67 14.53 -9.12
N LEU A 57 -6.41 13.23 -9.05
CA LEU A 57 -5.11 12.66 -8.68
C LEU A 57 -4.19 12.43 -9.89
N ARG A 58 -4.47 13.09 -11.02
CA ARG A 58 -3.71 12.92 -12.27
C ARG A 58 -2.23 13.28 -12.12
N ALA A 59 -1.90 14.40 -11.48
CA ALA A 59 -0.50 14.81 -11.29
C ALA A 59 0.28 13.77 -10.45
N LEU A 60 -0.37 13.20 -9.43
CA LEU A 60 0.19 12.10 -8.65
C LEU A 60 0.41 10.85 -9.53
N HIS A 61 -0.57 10.50 -10.37
CA HIS A 61 -0.43 9.39 -11.33
C HIS A 61 0.69 9.61 -12.34
N ASP A 62 0.79 10.81 -12.91
CA ASP A 62 1.82 11.16 -13.87
C ASP A 62 3.22 11.10 -13.24
N CYS A 63 3.36 11.52 -11.98
CA CYS A 63 4.58 11.36 -11.19
C CYS A 63 4.94 9.89 -10.98
N VAL A 64 3.96 9.05 -10.58
CA VAL A 64 4.15 7.60 -10.43
C VAL A 64 4.55 6.97 -11.77
N ARG A 65 3.90 7.34 -12.87
CA ARG A 65 4.21 6.84 -14.21
C ARG A 65 5.64 7.21 -14.61
N ALA A 66 6.05 8.46 -14.41
CA ALA A 66 7.40 8.93 -14.71
C ALA A 66 8.47 8.17 -13.92
N ALA A 67 8.20 7.82 -12.66
CA ALA A 67 9.11 7.04 -11.82
C ALA A 67 9.23 5.57 -12.23
N LEU A 68 8.19 5.00 -12.87
CA LEU A 68 8.12 3.59 -13.24
C LEU A 68 8.62 3.29 -14.65
N ILE A 69 8.59 4.27 -15.57
CA ILE A 69 9.07 4.08 -16.94
C ILE A 69 10.60 4.09 -16.91
N PRO A 70 11.28 2.99 -17.32
CA PRO A 70 12.73 2.95 -17.37
C PRO A 70 13.27 3.96 -18.40
N GLY A 71 14.45 4.53 -18.11
CA GLY A 71 15.18 5.32 -19.10
C GLY A 71 15.57 4.46 -20.30
N ALA A 72 15.79 5.09 -21.46
CA ALA A 72 16.21 4.36 -22.66
C ALA A 72 17.53 3.60 -22.38
N GLY A 73 17.47 2.26 -22.43
CA GLY A 73 18.62 1.38 -22.17
C GLY A 73 18.61 0.65 -20.81
N ASP A 74 17.68 0.97 -19.91
CA ASP A 74 17.58 0.31 -18.61
C ASP A 74 16.76 -0.99 -18.68
N SER A 75 17.43 -2.14 -18.59
CA SER A 75 16.76 -3.45 -18.45
C SER A 75 16.34 -3.68 -16.99
N ARG A 76 15.27 -3.03 -16.54
CA ARG A 76 14.64 -3.30 -15.24
C ARG A 76 13.57 -4.37 -15.37
N GLY A 77 13.49 -5.27 -14.39
CA GLY A 77 12.41 -6.23 -14.27
C GLY A 77 11.06 -5.55 -13.97
N PRO A 78 9.95 -6.31 -13.94
CA PRO A 78 8.64 -5.76 -13.65
C PRO A 78 8.60 -5.02 -12.30
N PRO A 79 8.05 -3.79 -12.23
CA PRO A 79 8.12 -2.99 -11.02
C PRO A 79 7.08 -3.42 -9.98
N VAL A 80 7.30 -3.02 -8.72
CA VAL A 80 6.30 -3.11 -7.66
C VAL A 80 5.99 -1.71 -7.16
N LEU A 81 4.74 -1.28 -7.29
CA LEU A 81 4.23 -0.05 -6.70
C LEU A 81 3.65 -0.37 -5.33
N MET A 82 4.21 0.23 -4.28
CA MET A 82 3.68 0.15 -2.92
C MET A 82 3.07 1.50 -2.55
N VAL A 83 1.80 1.48 -2.13
CA VAL A 83 1.08 2.65 -1.65
C VAL A 83 0.79 2.46 -0.17
N ASP A 84 1.46 3.29 0.65
CA ASP A 84 1.31 3.31 2.10
C ASP A 84 0.09 4.16 2.46
N ASP A 85 -0.85 3.55 3.19
CA ASP A 85 -2.10 4.11 3.68
C ASP A 85 -2.88 5.03 2.73
N LEU A 86 -3.68 4.43 1.85
CA LEU A 86 -4.52 5.18 0.91
C LEU A 86 -5.65 5.96 1.59
N GLY A 87 -6.05 5.57 2.81
CA GLY A 87 -7.13 6.23 3.56
C GLY A 87 -6.84 7.70 3.86
N VAL A 88 -5.56 8.07 3.98
CA VAL A 88 -5.12 9.47 4.20
C VAL A 88 -5.64 10.42 3.13
N LEU A 89 -5.88 9.96 1.90
CA LEU A 89 -6.42 10.81 0.83
C LEU A 89 -7.87 11.23 1.11
N LEU A 90 -8.67 10.40 1.78
CA LEU A 90 -10.02 10.78 2.21
C LEU A 90 -9.96 11.92 3.23
N SER A 91 -8.99 11.87 4.16
CA SER A 91 -8.75 12.94 5.13
C SER A 91 -8.26 14.26 4.50
N LEU A 92 -7.82 14.23 3.24
CA LEU A 92 -7.47 15.39 2.43
C LEU A 92 -8.61 15.84 1.50
N ASP A 93 -9.85 15.42 1.81
CA ASP A 93 -11.08 15.75 1.07
C ASP A 93 -11.09 15.26 -0.38
N VAL A 94 -10.26 14.27 -0.71
CA VAL A 94 -10.27 13.64 -2.03
C VAL A 94 -11.44 12.66 -2.09
N ARG A 95 -12.35 12.90 -3.04
CA ARG A 95 -13.50 12.00 -3.27
C ARG A 95 -13.06 10.56 -3.48
N LEU A 96 -13.78 9.62 -2.86
CA LEU A 96 -13.55 8.18 -3.01
C LEU A 96 -13.43 7.74 -4.48
N THR A 97 -14.26 8.27 -5.37
CA THR A 97 -14.22 7.94 -6.81
C THR A 97 -12.87 8.28 -7.45
N HIS A 98 -12.28 9.44 -7.13
CA HIS A 98 -10.96 9.82 -7.65
C HIS A 98 -9.83 8.93 -7.10
N ILE A 99 -9.95 8.50 -5.85
CA ILE A 99 -9.00 7.56 -5.23
C ILE A 99 -9.05 6.20 -5.96
N LEU A 100 -10.26 5.70 -6.24
CA LEU A 100 -10.44 4.46 -6.98
C LEU A 100 -9.97 4.58 -8.44
N ASP A 101 -10.22 5.71 -9.10
CA ASP A 101 -9.70 5.99 -10.44
C ASP A 101 -8.17 6.02 -10.46
N PHE A 102 -7.54 6.65 -9.48
CA PHE A 102 -6.08 6.65 -9.32
C PHE A 102 -5.51 5.23 -9.23
N ILE A 103 -6.08 4.39 -8.36
CA ILE A 103 -5.65 2.99 -8.24
C ILE A 103 -5.91 2.21 -9.53
N HIS A 104 -7.03 2.45 -10.20
CA HIS A 104 -7.31 1.85 -11.50
C HIS A 104 -6.23 2.19 -12.53
N TYR A 105 -5.89 3.47 -12.69
CA TYR A 105 -4.83 3.91 -13.61
C TYR A 105 -3.45 3.37 -13.22
N CYS A 106 -3.13 3.29 -11.93
CA CYS A 106 -1.92 2.62 -11.44
C CYS A 106 -1.89 1.14 -11.86
N ARG A 107 -3.00 0.40 -11.70
CA ARG A 107 -3.09 -1.01 -12.12
C ARG A 107 -2.95 -1.18 -13.63
N VAL A 108 -3.56 -0.30 -14.42
CA VAL A 108 -3.40 -0.33 -15.89
C VAL A 108 -1.94 -0.15 -16.28
N THR A 109 -1.25 0.84 -15.72
CA THR A 109 0.18 1.07 -16.00
C THR A 109 1.05 -0.07 -15.47
N VAL A 110 0.92 -0.44 -14.20
CA VAL A 110 1.83 -1.39 -13.56
C VAL A 110 1.54 -2.83 -14.00
N ASN A 111 0.31 -3.31 -13.84
CA ASN A 111 -0.01 -4.72 -14.05
C ASN A 111 -0.14 -5.05 -15.55
N THR A 112 -0.79 -4.18 -16.34
CA THR A 112 -1.06 -4.48 -17.75
C THR A 112 0.11 -4.12 -18.65
N GLN A 113 0.65 -2.89 -18.53
CA GLN A 113 1.72 -2.40 -19.41
C GLN A 113 3.11 -2.89 -18.97
N LEU A 114 3.42 -2.81 -17.67
CA LEU A 114 4.75 -3.13 -17.14
C LEU A 114 4.87 -4.55 -16.55
N LYS A 115 3.77 -5.33 -16.53
CA LYS A 115 3.69 -6.68 -15.96
C LYS A 115 4.13 -6.78 -14.49
N GLY A 116 4.04 -5.66 -13.77
CA GLY A 116 4.41 -5.52 -12.36
C GLY A 116 3.25 -5.80 -11.41
N ASN A 117 3.42 -5.41 -10.15
CA ASN A 117 2.41 -5.57 -9.11
C ASN A 117 2.13 -4.25 -8.37
N VAL A 118 0.87 -4.05 -7.99
CA VAL A 118 0.46 -2.96 -7.09
C VAL A 118 0.09 -3.55 -5.73
N VAL A 119 0.68 -3.02 -4.67
CA VAL A 119 0.39 -3.35 -3.27
C VAL A 119 -0.12 -2.08 -2.59
N VAL A 120 -1.31 -2.14 -2.02
CA VAL A 120 -1.96 -1.01 -1.35
C VAL A 120 -2.27 -1.40 0.08
N MET A 121 -1.91 -0.54 1.02
CA MET A 121 -2.32 -0.65 2.42
C MET A 121 -3.50 0.29 2.68
N VAL A 122 -4.53 -0.21 3.36
CA VAL A 122 -5.65 0.58 3.88
C VAL A 122 -5.97 0.06 5.27
N HIS A 123 -6.17 0.99 6.20
CA HIS A 123 -6.65 0.68 7.54
C HIS A 123 -8.14 0.33 7.48
N SER A 124 -8.55 -0.71 8.17
CA SER A 124 -9.95 -1.07 8.32
C SER A 124 -10.15 -1.59 9.74
N SER A 125 -11.20 -1.11 10.40
CA SER A 125 -11.63 -1.57 11.72
C SER A 125 -13.09 -1.99 11.62
N GLU A 126 -13.47 -3.08 12.29
CA GLU A 126 -14.87 -3.52 12.31
C GLU A 126 -15.78 -2.55 13.09
N ASP A 127 -15.19 -1.71 13.95
CA ASP A 127 -15.87 -0.69 14.75
C ASP A 127 -15.69 0.74 14.19
N SER A 128 -15.32 0.92 12.91
CA SER A 128 -15.21 2.27 12.35
C SER A 128 -16.57 2.90 12.08
N GLU A 129 -16.73 4.17 12.49
CA GLU A 129 -17.82 5.03 12.01
C GLU A 129 -17.48 5.70 10.66
N ASP A 130 -16.28 5.46 10.12
CA ASP A 130 -15.82 5.99 8.84
C ASP A 130 -16.34 5.15 7.66
N GLU A 131 -17.58 5.42 7.27
CA GLU A 131 -18.24 4.73 6.16
C GLU A 131 -17.50 4.90 4.81
N GLU A 132 -16.78 6.01 4.59
CA GLU A 132 -16.06 6.23 3.33
C GLU A 132 -14.81 5.37 3.24
N ASN A 133 -14.05 5.27 4.33
CA ASN A 133 -12.90 4.39 4.40
C ASN A 133 -13.31 2.91 4.31
N GLU A 134 -14.45 2.53 4.89
CA GLU A 134 -15.02 1.18 4.70
C GLU A 134 -15.37 0.89 3.24
N ARG A 135 -15.99 1.86 2.54
CA ARG A 135 -16.28 1.73 1.10
C ARG A 135 -14.99 1.62 0.29
N LEU A 136 -13.94 2.35 0.65
CA LEU A 136 -12.61 2.23 0.04
C LEU A 136 -12.03 0.83 0.23
N ALA A 137 -11.95 0.36 1.48
CA ALA A 137 -11.42 -0.95 1.84
C ALA A 137 -12.18 -2.08 1.11
N LYS A 138 -13.52 -2.01 1.09
CA LYS A 138 -14.38 -2.97 0.38
C LYS A 138 -14.13 -2.96 -1.12
N SER A 139 -14.03 -1.77 -1.73
CA SER A 139 -13.77 -1.64 -3.17
C SER A 139 -12.41 -2.23 -3.57
N LEU A 140 -11.35 -1.92 -2.81
CA LEU A 140 -10.02 -2.49 -3.03
C LEU A 140 -10.01 -4.00 -2.81
N ARG A 141 -10.73 -4.48 -1.78
CA ARG A 141 -10.91 -5.91 -1.53
C ARG A 141 -11.52 -6.59 -2.74
N HIS A 142 -12.56 -6.04 -3.38
CA HIS A 142 -13.17 -6.61 -4.58
C HIS A 142 -12.22 -6.64 -5.80
N GLN A 143 -11.32 -5.67 -5.93
CA GLN A 143 -10.39 -5.57 -7.06
C GLN A 143 -9.09 -6.36 -6.88
N SER A 144 -8.84 -6.88 -5.68
CA SER A 144 -7.60 -7.57 -5.30
C SER A 144 -7.65 -9.06 -5.60
N HIS A 145 -6.54 -9.59 -6.14
CA HIS A 145 -6.34 -11.03 -6.34
C HIS A 145 -5.84 -11.74 -5.08
N ARG A 146 -5.13 -10.99 -4.22
CA ARG A 146 -4.59 -11.44 -2.93
C ARG A 146 -4.87 -10.38 -1.89
N ILE A 147 -5.28 -10.82 -0.70
CA ILE A 147 -5.54 -9.93 0.43
C ILE A 147 -4.72 -10.46 1.61
N LEU A 148 -3.99 -9.55 2.26
CA LEU A 148 -3.29 -9.79 3.50
C LEU A 148 -4.02 -9.00 4.58
N TRP A 149 -4.71 -9.69 5.46
CA TRP A 149 -5.50 -9.08 6.52
C TRP A 149 -4.82 -9.30 7.86
N ALA A 150 -4.20 -8.25 8.39
CA ALA A 150 -3.53 -8.27 9.69
C ALA A 150 -4.46 -7.68 10.75
N GLN A 151 -4.63 -8.41 11.86
CA GLN A 151 -5.45 -7.97 12.99
C GLN A 151 -4.79 -8.32 14.32
N GLY A 152 -5.17 -7.62 15.38
CA GLY A 152 -4.82 -7.98 16.75
C GLY A 152 -5.54 -9.25 17.20
N LEU A 153 -5.14 -9.81 18.35
CA LEU A 153 -5.86 -10.92 18.95
C LEU A 153 -7.16 -10.44 19.59
N ALA A 154 -8.26 -11.16 19.34
CA ALA A 154 -9.57 -10.88 19.96
C ALA A 154 -9.54 -10.94 21.50
N THR A 155 -8.61 -11.71 22.07
CA THR A 155 -8.40 -11.86 23.51
C THR A 155 -7.56 -10.75 24.14
N GLY A 156 -7.07 -9.81 23.34
CA GLY A 156 -6.12 -8.78 23.79
C GLY A 156 -4.66 -9.23 23.73
N PHE A 157 -3.82 -8.63 24.56
CA PHE A 157 -2.36 -8.76 24.46
C PHE A 157 -1.83 -10.15 24.87
N CYS A 158 -0.88 -10.68 24.10
CA CYS A 158 -0.07 -11.84 24.47
C CYS A 158 1.41 -11.58 24.15
N LYS A 159 2.30 -11.95 25.07
CA LYS A 159 3.76 -11.76 24.91
C LYS A 159 4.35 -12.58 23.75
N GLU A 160 3.75 -13.74 23.50
CA GLU A 160 4.28 -14.71 22.52
C GLU A 160 3.55 -14.64 21.17
N VAL A 161 2.39 -13.99 21.11
CA VAL A 161 1.57 -13.85 19.90
C VAL A 161 1.02 -12.44 19.86
N HIS A 162 1.38 -11.66 18.84
CA HIS A 162 0.97 -10.25 18.73
C HIS A 162 -0.29 -10.04 17.89
N GLY A 163 -0.60 -10.98 17.00
CA GLY A 163 -1.79 -10.90 16.18
C GLY A 163 -1.92 -12.05 15.19
N GLU A 164 -2.85 -11.88 14.26
CA GLU A 164 -3.17 -12.85 13.22
C GLU A 164 -3.08 -12.22 11.83
N LEU A 165 -2.55 -12.99 10.88
CA LEU A 165 -2.49 -12.66 9.47
C LEU A 165 -3.35 -13.68 8.71
N THR A 166 -4.43 -13.20 8.10
CA THR A 166 -5.22 -13.99 7.16
C THR A 166 -4.79 -13.66 5.74
N VAL A 167 -4.31 -14.68 5.02
CA VAL A 167 -3.99 -14.60 3.59
C VAL A 167 -5.14 -15.17 2.80
N ILE A 168 -5.79 -14.32 2.02
CA ILE A 168 -6.89 -14.71 1.13
C ILE A 168 -6.36 -14.68 -0.29
N GLN A 169 -6.35 -15.83 -0.93
CA GLN A 169 -6.06 -15.97 -2.34
C GLN A 169 -7.35 -16.22 -3.10
N ARG A 170 -7.71 -15.29 -3.98
CA ARG A 170 -8.88 -15.47 -4.82
C ARG A 170 -8.69 -16.62 -5.79
N GLY A 171 -9.73 -17.44 -5.92
CA GLY A 171 -9.82 -18.44 -6.98
C GLY A 171 -9.74 -17.74 -8.34
N SER A 172 -8.89 -18.25 -9.23
CA SER A 172 -8.93 -17.88 -10.63
C SER A 172 -9.70 -18.95 -11.39
N TRP A 173 -10.61 -18.52 -12.26
CA TRP A 173 -11.30 -19.42 -13.18
C TRP A 173 -10.30 -20.17 -14.08
N GLU A 174 -9.15 -19.55 -14.38
CA GLU A 174 -8.07 -20.15 -15.18
C GLU A 174 -7.37 -21.32 -14.46
N THR A 175 -7.43 -21.39 -13.14
CA THR A 175 -6.78 -22.44 -12.33
C THR A 175 -7.77 -23.52 -11.86
N GLY A 176 -9.05 -23.43 -12.26
CA GLY A 176 -10.10 -24.39 -11.88
C GLY A 176 -10.46 -24.37 -10.39
N ALA A 177 -10.00 -23.37 -9.63
CA ALA A 177 -10.34 -23.21 -8.22
C ALA A 177 -11.67 -22.44 -8.10
N GLU A 178 -12.74 -23.16 -7.74
CA GLU A 178 -14.08 -22.57 -7.56
C GLU A 178 -14.20 -21.68 -6.30
N SER A 179 -13.26 -21.76 -5.36
CA SER A 179 -13.34 -21.05 -4.07
C SER A 179 -12.05 -20.31 -3.68
N ASP A 180 -12.23 -19.27 -2.86
CA ASP A 180 -11.13 -18.51 -2.28
C ASP A 180 -10.33 -19.40 -1.30
N LEU A 181 -9.01 -19.45 -1.47
CA LEU A 181 -8.09 -20.14 -0.58
C LEU A 181 -7.74 -19.23 0.60
N LEU A 182 -8.16 -19.62 1.80
CA LEU A 182 -7.92 -18.88 3.03
C LEU A 182 -6.87 -19.59 3.90
N ARG A 183 -5.84 -18.87 4.31
CA ARG A 183 -4.80 -19.36 5.24
C ARG A 183 -4.64 -18.39 6.39
N VAL A 184 -4.74 -18.89 7.62
CA VAL A 184 -4.59 -18.08 8.83
C VAL A 184 -3.28 -18.42 9.52
N TYR A 185 -2.50 -17.40 9.80
CA TYR A 185 -1.26 -17.48 10.56
C TYR A 185 -1.37 -16.60 11.80
N GLN A 186 -0.68 -16.98 12.85
CA GLN A 186 -0.37 -16.11 13.98
C GLN A 186 1.03 -15.53 13.77
N TYR A 187 1.25 -14.31 14.25
CA TYR A 187 2.56 -13.67 14.13
C TYR A 187 3.07 -13.12 15.46
N LYS A 188 4.40 -13.11 15.60
CA LYS A 188 5.13 -12.45 16.67
C LYS A 188 6.13 -11.48 16.04
N ILE A 189 6.01 -10.22 16.43
CA ILE A 189 6.94 -9.15 16.03
C ILE A 189 8.14 -9.19 16.98
N GLN A 190 9.34 -9.14 16.43
CA GLN A 190 10.60 -9.03 17.14
C GLN A 190 11.31 -7.77 16.62
N ASP A 191 12.36 -7.32 17.32
CA ASP A 191 13.07 -6.07 16.99
C ASP A 191 13.45 -5.95 15.50
N LYS A 192 13.83 -7.08 14.87
CA LYS A 192 14.31 -7.11 13.49
C LYS A 192 13.65 -8.18 12.61
N ASN A 193 12.56 -8.80 13.06
CA ASN A 193 11.89 -9.82 12.26
C ASN A 193 10.43 -9.99 12.67
N VAL A 194 9.65 -10.63 11.80
CA VAL A 194 8.34 -11.15 12.13
C VAL A 194 8.35 -12.66 11.88
N SER A 195 8.02 -13.44 12.91
CA SER A 195 7.83 -14.88 12.77
C SER A 195 6.34 -15.18 12.59
N PHE A 196 6.02 -16.04 11.62
CA PHE A 196 4.68 -16.52 11.33
C PHE A 196 4.58 -18.01 11.66
N PHE A 197 3.49 -18.43 12.29
CA PHE A 197 3.24 -19.82 12.65
C PHE A 197 1.75 -20.15 12.48
N ALA A 198 1.44 -21.44 12.29
CA ALA A 198 0.06 -21.89 12.27
C ALA A 198 -0.59 -21.68 13.66
N ARG A 199 -1.91 -21.46 13.69
CA ARG A 199 -2.65 -21.38 14.96
C ARG A 199 -2.37 -22.62 15.82
N GLY A 200 -2.09 -22.40 17.11
CA GLY A 200 -1.81 -23.46 18.08
C GLY A 200 -0.36 -23.97 18.11
N MET A 201 0.52 -23.43 17.27
CA MET A 201 1.95 -23.77 17.25
C MET A 201 2.84 -22.72 17.93
N SER A 202 2.26 -21.84 18.76
CA SER A 202 3.02 -20.82 19.49
C SER A 202 3.68 -21.40 20.75
N ALA A 203 4.79 -20.80 21.18
CA ALA A 203 5.46 -21.18 22.44
C ALA A 203 4.62 -20.90 23.71
N ALA A 204 3.44 -20.28 23.58
CA ALA A 204 2.50 -20.14 24.70
C ALA A 204 1.58 -21.37 24.84
N VAL A 205 1.51 -22.24 23.83
CA VAL A 205 0.65 -23.43 23.79
C VAL A 205 1.47 -24.72 23.86
N LEU A 206 2.76 -24.66 23.50
CA LEU A 206 3.74 -25.76 23.58
C LEU A 206 4.56 -25.67 24.88
#